data_AF-A0A8X6T828-F1
#
_entry.id   AF-A0A8X6T828-F1
#
_cell.length_a   1.000
_cell.length_b   1.000
_cell.length_c   1.000
_cell.angle_alpha   90.00
_cell.angle_beta   90.00
_cell.angle_gamma   90.00
#
_symmetry.space_group_name_H-M   'P 1'
#
loop_
_entity.id
_entity.type
_entity.pdbx_description
1 polymer ?
#
loop_
_entity_poly.entity_id
_entity_poly.type
_entity_poly.pdbx_seq_one_letter_code
_entity_poly.pdbx_strand_id
1 'polypeptide(L)'
;MENWRPIALSNTIYKLFTKCITRKLQDWCSLHDVLSPAQKGFTPYDGVIEHNFLLSQHLELARRNGSDSLLAWLDISNAFGSVPHDIIFKALKNIGADDDFIGLIQNIYEGSCSRIITEDGLTEPISILRGVKQGCPLSGILFNIAISKTP
;
A
#
# COMPACT_ATOMS: atom_id res chain seq x y z
N MET A 1 7.01 19.88 11.90
CA MET A 1 5.90 19.06 11.37
C MET A 1 6.37 17.76 10.69
N GLU A 2 7.68 17.55 10.48
CA GLU A 2 8.19 16.45 9.63
C GLU A 2 7.99 15.02 10.16
N ASN A 3 7.74 14.83 11.47
CA ASN A 3 7.61 13.50 12.10
C ASN A 3 6.20 13.17 12.61
N TRP A 4 5.18 13.97 12.28
CA TRP A 4 3.82 13.69 12.75
C TRP A 4 3.13 12.70 11.82
N ARG A 5 2.62 11.59 12.40
CA ARG A 5 1.75 10.63 11.71
C ARG A 5 0.34 10.76 12.27
N PRO A 6 -0.50 11.65 11.73
CA PRO A 6 -1.87 11.80 12.20
C PRO A 6 -2.65 10.50 12.01
N ILE A 7 -3.57 10.20 12.93
CA ILE A 7 -4.47 9.04 12.80
C ILE A 7 -5.73 9.50 12.06
N ALA A 8 -5.94 8.98 10.86
CA ALA A 8 -7.12 9.27 10.07
C ALA A 8 -8.32 8.44 10.56
N LEU A 9 -9.34 9.12 11.08
CA LEU A 9 -10.61 8.52 11.49
C LEU A 9 -11.58 8.50 10.31
N SER A 10 -11.74 7.33 9.70
CA SER A 10 -12.75 7.11 8.65
C SER A 10 -14.04 6.53 9.21
N ASN A 11 -15.16 6.78 8.51
CA ASN A 11 -16.46 6.20 8.81
C ASN A 11 -16.38 4.65 8.85
N THR A 12 -17.07 4.03 9.82
CA THR A 12 -17.08 2.57 10.02
C THR A 12 -17.69 1.80 8.83
N ILE A 13 -18.79 2.29 8.26
CA ILE A 13 -19.43 1.69 7.07
C ILE A 13 -18.46 1.75 5.89
N TYR A 14 -17.78 2.89 5.71
CA TYR A 14 -16.73 3.02 4.69
C TYR A 14 -15.59 2.00 4.90
N LYS A 15 -15.13 1.83 6.15
CA LYS A 15 -14.09 0.84 6.48
C LYS A 15 -14.56 -0.59 6.19
N LEU A 16 -15.81 -0.93 6.52
CA LEU A 16 -16.40 -2.23 6.22
C LEU A 16 -16.45 -2.46 4.70
N PHE A 17 -17.00 -1.51 3.96
CA PHE A 17 -17.10 -1.56 2.51
C PHE A 17 -15.74 -1.76 1.85
N THR A 18 -14.77 -0.90 2.18
CA THR A 18 -13.41 -1.00 1.64
C THR A 18 -12.71 -2.28 2.07
N LYS A 19 -12.97 -2.81 3.27
CA LYS A 19 -12.43 -4.12 3.71
C LYS A 19 -12.98 -5.27 2.88
N CYS A 20 -14.26 -5.26 2.49
CA CYS A 20 -14.83 -6.25 1.58
C CYS A 20 -14.15 -6.20 0.20
N ILE A 21 -13.92 -5.00 -0.33
CA ILE A 21 -13.19 -4.80 -1.58
C ILE A 21 -11.75 -5.32 -1.45
N THR A 22 -11.03 -4.95 -0.39
CA THR A 22 -9.65 -5.40 -0.14
C THR A 22 -9.55 -6.91 -0.21
N ARG A 23 -10.47 -7.63 0.45
CA ARG A 23 -10.44 -9.09 0.47
C ARG A 23 -10.59 -9.67 -0.93
N LYS A 24 -11.60 -9.22 -1.70
CA LYS A 24 -11.80 -9.69 -3.08
C LYS A 24 -10.58 -9.40 -3.97
N LEU A 25 -9.99 -8.21 -3.84
CA LEU A 25 -8.82 -7.83 -4.62
C LEU A 25 -7.58 -8.65 -4.23
N GLN A 26 -7.38 -8.93 -2.95
CA GLN A 26 -6.29 -9.80 -2.47
C GLN A 26 -6.44 -11.24 -2.98
N ASP A 27 -7.65 -11.80 -2.91
CA ASP A 27 -7.96 -13.14 -3.41
C ASP A 27 -7.69 -13.22 -4.94
N TRP A 28 -8.12 -12.21 -5.68
CA TRP A 28 -7.88 -12.10 -7.12
C TRP A 28 -6.39 -11.97 -7.45
N CYS A 29 -5.65 -11.09 -6.75
CA CYS A 29 -4.21 -10.92 -6.97
C CYS A 29 -3.44 -12.22 -6.69
N SER A 30 -3.89 -13.01 -5.72
CA SER A 30 -3.28 -14.30 -5.36
C SER A 30 -3.59 -15.38 -6.41
N LEU A 31 -4.80 -15.37 -6.99
CA LEU A 31 -5.20 -16.30 -8.04
C LEU A 31 -4.43 -16.07 -9.35
N HIS A 32 -4.08 -14.82 -9.64
CA HIS A 32 -3.44 -14.40 -10.89
C HIS A 32 -1.94 -14.11 -10.75
N ASP A 33 -1.32 -14.47 -9.62
CA ASP A 33 0.10 -14.26 -9.33
C ASP A 33 0.61 -12.83 -9.63
N VAL A 34 -0.24 -11.84 -9.31
CA VAL A 34 -0.01 -10.43 -9.68
C VAL A 34 1.14 -9.80 -8.89
N LEU A 35 1.28 -10.18 -7.63
CA LEU A 35 2.29 -9.62 -6.73
C LEU A 35 3.48 -10.57 -6.63
N SER A 36 4.69 -10.01 -6.67
CA SER A 36 5.92 -10.77 -6.45
C SER A 36 5.86 -11.52 -5.10
N PRO A 37 6.32 -12.78 -5.03
CA PRO A 37 6.45 -13.52 -3.77
C PRO A 37 7.32 -12.81 -2.73
N ALA A 38 8.23 -11.92 -3.15
CA ALA A 38 9.06 -11.10 -2.26
C ALA A 38 8.28 -9.93 -1.63
N GLN A 39 7.10 -9.58 -2.15
CA GLN A 39 6.24 -8.57 -1.54
C GLN A 39 5.40 -9.23 -0.44
N LYS A 40 5.76 -8.94 0.82
CA LYS A 40 5.04 -9.45 1.99
C LYS A 40 4.29 -8.37 2.76
N GLY A 41 4.56 -7.09 2.51
CA GLY A 41 3.84 -5.99 3.16
C GLY A 41 2.36 -6.01 2.80
N PHE A 42 1.46 -5.77 3.76
CA PHE A 42 0.00 -5.76 3.54
C PHE A 42 -0.58 -7.06 2.94
N THR A 43 0.14 -8.17 3.06
CA THR A 43 -0.31 -9.52 2.69
C THR A 43 -0.65 -10.31 3.97
N PRO A 44 -1.33 -11.46 3.89
CA PRO A 44 -1.61 -12.28 5.07
C PRO A 44 -0.38 -13.04 5.62
N TYR A 45 0.78 -12.93 4.98
CA TYR A 45 2.00 -13.66 5.35
C TYR A 45 2.85 -12.88 6.36
N ASP A 46 3.56 -13.60 7.23
CA ASP A 46 4.57 -12.99 8.12
C ASP A 46 5.88 -12.75 7.35
N GLY A 47 5.93 -11.62 6.65
CA GLY A 47 7.11 -11.22 5.90
C GLY A 47 8.32 -10.86 6.76
N VAL A 48 8.12 -10.44 8.00
CA VAL A 48 9.22 -9.99 8.86
C VAL A 48 10.07 -11.17 9.28
N ILE A 49 9.44 -12.25 9.72
CA ILE A 49 10.16 -13.47 10.10
C ILE A 49 10.84 -14.07 8.86
N GLU A 50 10.11 -14.21 7.76
CA GLU A 50 10.61 -14.82 6.53
C GLU A 50 11.81 -14.05 5.95
N HIS A 51 11.69 -12.73 5.77
CA HIS A 51 12.77 -11.92 5.20
C HIS A 51 14.00 -11.85 6.11
N ASN A 52 13.82 -11.78 7.44
CA ASN A 52 14.96 -11.82 8.37
C ASN A 52 15.68 -13.17 8.34
N PHE A 53 14.92 -14.27 8.26
CA PHE A 53 15.50 -15.60 8.13
C PHE A 53 16.30 -15.74 6.82
N LEU A 54 15.70 -15.36 5.69
CA LEU A 54 16.35 -15.43 4.37
C LEU A 54 17.62 -14.56 4.31
N LEU A 55 17.58 -13.35 4.86
CA LEU A 55 18.74 -12.47 4.95
C LEU A 55 19.85 -13.11 5.80
N SER A 56 19.50 -13.65 6.97
CA SER A 56 20.46 -14.30 7.87
C SER A 56 21.15 -15.49 7.19
N GLN A 57 20.38 -16.32 6.49
CA GLN A 57 20.91 -17.46 5.73
C GLN A 57 21.85 -17.01 4.59
N HIS A 58 21.51 -15.93 3.86
CA HIS A 58 22.38 -15.39 2.82
C HIS A 58 23.72 -14.89 3.38
N LEU A 59 23.68 -14.14 4.48
CA LEU A 59 24.90 -13.64 5.13
C LEU A 59 25.76 -14.76 5.69
N GLU A 60 25.15 -15.81 6.23
CA GLU A 60 25.88 -16.99 6.71
C GLU A 60 26.55 -17.75 5.56
N LEU A 61 25.84 -17.95 4.45
CA LEU A 61 26.38 -18.61 3.27
C LEU A 61 27.56 -17.82 2.67
N ALA A 62 27.43 -16.50 2.55
CA ALA A 62 28.51 -15.64 2.07
C ALA A 62 29.77 -15.74 2.96
N ARG A 63 29.57 -15.73 4.29
CA ARG A 63 30.68 -15.92 5.26
C ARG A 63 31.34 -17.29 5.10
N ARG A 64 30.57 -18.37 4.93
CA ARG A 64 31.10 -19.73 4.75
C ARG A 64 31.89 -19.89 3.45
N ASN A 65 31.45 -19.22 2.38
CA ASN A 65 32.05 -19.29 1.06
C ASN A 65 33.18 -18.26 0.86
N GLY A 66 33.47 -17.41 1.85
CA GLY A 66 34.45 -16.32 1.71
C GLY A 66 34.09 -15.32 0.62
N SER A 67 32.79 -15.15 0.34
CA SER A 67 32.29 -14.28 -0.72
C SER A 67 31.94 -12.90 -0.15
N ASP A 68 32.22 -11.85 -0.91
CA ASP A 68 31.77 -10.50 -0.55
C ASP A 68 30.25 -10.36 -0.68
N SER A 69 29.64 -9.54 0.17
CA SER A 69 28.20 -9.26 0.14
C SER A 69 27.94 -7.80 0.47
N LEU A 70 27.02 -7.18 -0.28
CA LEU A 70 26.56 -5.81 -0.07
C LEU A 70 25.08 -5.82 0.29
N LEU A 71 24.71 -5.08 1.33
CA LEU A 71 23.32 -4.90 1.75
C LEU A 71 22.93 -3.43 1.64
N ALA A 72 21.79 -3.17 1.00
CA ALA A 72 21.21 -1.84 0.88
C ALA A 72 19.80 -1.83 1.49
N TRP A 73 19.57 -0.88 2.40
CA TRP A 73 18.26 -0.62 2.98
C TRP A 73 17.62 0.55 2.24
N LEU A 74 16.49 0.31 1.59
CA LEU A 74 15.76 1.32 0.82
C LEU A 74 14.46 1.67 1.56
N ASP A 75 14.22 2.96 1.76
CA ASP A 75 12.98 3.47 2.34
C ASP A 75 12.38 4.54 1.41
N ILE A 76 11.07 4.47 1.18
CA ILE A 76 10.35 5.43 0.35
C ILE A 76 9.82 6.54 1.26
N SER A 77 10.41 7.73 1.15
CA SER A 77 9.95 8.90 1.89
C SER A 77 8.47 9.20 1.59
N ASN A 78 7.67 9.31 2.65
CA ASN A 78 6.23 9.54 2.57
C ASN A 78 5.50 8.58 1.61
N ALA A 79 5.85 7.29 1.62
CA ALA A 79 5.31 6.28 0.71
C ALA A 79 3.79 6.36 0.51
N PHE A 80 3.03 6.50 1.60
CA PHE A 80 1.56 6.57 1.53
C PHE A 80 1.03 7.90 1.00
N GLY A 81 1.70 9.02 1.27
CA GLY A 81 1.27 10.35 0.87
C GLY A 81 1.81 10.80 -0.49
N SER A 82 2.71 10.04 -1.12
CA SER A 82 3.40 10.45 -2.34
C SER A 82 2.83 9.86 -3.63
N VAL A 83 2.11 8.72 -3.57
CA VAL A 83 1.63 8.02 -4.78
C VAL A 83 0.54 8.82 -5.51
N PRO A 84 0.76 9.25 -6.76
CA PRO A 84 -0.29 9.90 -7.54
C PRO A 84 -1.46 8.95 -7.82
N HIS A 85 -2.71 9.45 -7.77
CA HIS A 85 -3.89 8.59 -7.99
C HIS A 85 -3.92 7.97 -9.40
N ASP A 86 -3.41 8.68 -10.41
CA ASP A 86 -3.35 8.18 -11.78
C ASP A 86 -2.44 6.94 -11.90
N ILE A 87 -1.36 6.88 -11.12
CA ILE A 87 -0.50 5.69 -11.04
C ILE A 87 -1.25 4.49 -10.47
N ILE A 88 -2.11 4.70 -9.46
CA ILE A 88 -2.95 3.62 -8.91
C ILE A 88 -3.88 3.07 -10.00
N PHE A 89 -4.57 3.95 -10.73
CA PHE A 89 -5.51 3.53 -11.76
C PHE A 89 -4.82 2.85 -12.95
N LYS A 90 -3.67 3.37 -13.39
CA LYS A 90 -2.82 2.75 -14.42
C LYS A 90 -2.32 1.37 -13.98
N ALA A 91 -1.86 1.24 -12.73
CA ALA A 91 -1.39 -0.03 -12.21
C ALA A 91 -2.51 -1.08 -12.15
N LEU A 92 -3.71 -0.70 -11.71
CA LEU A 92 -4.90 -1.57 -11.75
C LEU A 92 -5.24 -2.02 -13.18
N LYS A 93 -5.14 -1.10 -14.15
CA LYS A 93 -5.37 -1.44 -15.56
C LYS A 93 -4.31 -2.41 -16.10
N ASN A 94 -3.05 -2.19 -15.77
CA ASN A 94 -1.93 -3.00 -16.25
C ASN A 94 -1.96 -4.44 -15.71
N ILE A 95 -2.49 -4.66 -14.51
CA ILE A 95 -2.68 -6.01 -13.98
C ILE A 95 -3.90 -6.72 -14.57
N GLY A 96 -4.76 -6.01 -15.33
CA GLY A 96 -5.94 -6.56 -15.98
C GLY A 96 -7.23 -6.46 -15.16
N ALA A 97 -7.34 -5.49 -14.25
CA ALA A 97 -8.60 -5.24 -13.55
C ALA A 97 -9.65 -4.62 -14.50
N ASP A 98 -10.90 -5.03 -14.36
CA ASP A 98 -12.03 -4.54 -15.17
C ASP A 98 -12.25 -3.02 -15.01
N ASP A 99 -12.67 -2.36 -16.09
CA ASP A 99 -12.90 -0.90 -16.10
C ASP A 99 -13.96 -0.47 -15.06
N ASP A 100 -14.99 -1.28 -14.82
CA ASP A 100 -16.00 -1.03 -13.79
C ASP A 100 -15.40 -1.03 -12.39
N PHE A 101 -14.46 -1.94 -12.13
CA PHE A 101 -13.75 -2.01 -10.86
C PHE A 101 -12.83 -0.80 -10.69
N ILE A 102 -12.11 -0.41 -11.75
CA ILE A 102 -11.27 0.79 -11.75
C ILE A 102 -12.14 2.03 -11.49
N GLY A 103 -13.30 2.13 -12.14
CA GLY A 103 -14.28 3.19 -11.92
C GLY A 103 -14.77 3.25 -10.47
N LEU A 104 -15.02 2.09 -9.85
CA LEU A 104 -15.33 2.02 -8.42
C LEU A 104 -14.20 2.59 -7.55
N ILE A 105 -12.94 2.26 -7.85
CA ILE A 105 -11.80 2.80 -7.10
C ILE A 105 -11.64 4.29 -7.36
N GLN A 106 -11.85 4.77 -8.58
CA GLN A 106 -11.84 6.21 -8.90
C GLN A 106 -12.87 6.97 -8.07
N ASN A 107 -14.12 6.48 -7.99
CA ASN A 107 -15.16 7.06 -7.16
C ASN A 107 -14.79 7.12 -5.67
N ILE A 108 -14.00 6.17 -5.16
CA ILE A 108 -13.51 6.20 -3.76
C ILE A 108 -12.53 7.36 -3.54
N TYR A 109 -11.75 7.75 -4.56
CA TYR A 109 -10.74 8.82 -4.47
C TYR A 109 -11.26 10.19 -4.92
N GLU A 110 -12.25 10.24 -5.79
CA GLU A 110 -12.86 11.47 -6.28
C GLU A 110 -13.47 12.30 -5.14
N GLY A 111 -13.21 13.61 -5.14
CA GLY A 111 -13.70 14.54 -4.12
C GLY A 111 -13.24 14.24 -2.68
N SER A 112 -12.24 13.35 -2.51
CA SER A 112 -11.79 12.93 -1.19
C SER A 112 -11.12 14.07 -0.42
N CYS A 113 -11.62 14.36 0.78
CA CYS A 113 -11.05 15.36 1.68
C CYS A 113 -10.75 14.78 3.07
N SER A 114 -9.80 15.41 3.78
CA SER A 114 -9.54 15.20 5.21
C SER A 114 -9.81 16.48 5.99
N ARG A 115 -10.18 16.34 7.26
CA ARG A 115 -10.30 17.47 8.21
C ARG A 115 -9.52 17.11 9.47
N ILE A 116 -8.92 18.10 10.10
CA ILE A 116 -8.21 17.93 11.37
C ILE A 116 -9.16 18.34 12.49
N ILE A 117 -9.19 17.55 13.57
CA ILE A 117 -9.92 17.89 14.79
C ILE A 117 -8.95 18.62 15.73
N THR A 118 -9.29 19.84 16.12
CA THR A 118 -8.56 20.68 17.09
C THR A 118 -9.47 21.01 18.27
N GLU A 119 -8.95 21.70 19.29
CA GLU A 119 -9.75 22.20 20.42
C GLU A 119 -10.86 23.16 19.96
N ASP A 120 -10.63 23.89 18.87
CA ASP A 120 -11.59 24.82 18.26
C ASP A 120 -12.60 24.13 17.31
N GLY A 121 -12.52 22.81 17.15
CA GLY A 121 -13.40 22.02 16.28
C GLY A 121 -12.73 21.49 15.01
N LEU A 122 -13.49 21.35 13.93
CA LEU A 122 -12.99 20.79 12.67
C LEU A 122 -12.42 21.91 11.76
N THR A 123 -11.22 21.71 11.23
CA THR A 123 -10.64 22.61 10.22
C THR A 123 -11.44 22.61 8.92
N GLU A 124 -11.12 23.54 8.02
CA GLU A 124 -11.60 23.46 6.63
C GLU A 124 -11.19 22.14 5.94
N PRO A 125 -11.97 21.65 4.96
CA PRO A 125 -11.62 20.46 4.18
C PRO A 125 -10.31 20.61 3.42
N ILE A 126 -9.40 19.67 3.64
CA ILE A 126 -8.13 19.55 2.94
C ILE A 126 -8.31 18.48 1.85
N SER A 127 -8.23 18.89 0.59
CA SER A 127 -8.35 17.95 -0.54
C SER A 127 -7.19 16.97 -0.58
N ILE A 128 -7.50 15.68 -0.71
CA ILE A 128 -6.51 14.62 -0.91
C ILE A 128 -6.32 14.44 -2.41
N LEU A 129 -5.25 15.01 -2.94
CA LEU A 129 -4.94 14.97 -4.38
C LEU A 129 -3.95 13.85 -4.75
N ARG A 130 -3.30 13.27 -3.75
CA ARG A 130 -2.32 12.21 -3.89
C ARG A 130 -2.26 11.37 -2.62
N GLY A 131 -1.65 10.20 -2.77
CA GLY A 131 -1.48 9.23 -1.72
C GLY A 131 -2.67 8.31 -1.58
N VAL A 132 -2.45 7.20 -0.90
CA VAL A 132 -3.55 6.33 -0.47
C VAL A 132 -4.04 6.78 0.91
N LYS A 133 -5.32 6.55 1.19
CA LYS A 133 -5.95 7.00 2.43
C LYS A 133 -5.37 6.29 3.65
N GLN A 134 -4.75 7.03 4.58
CA GLN A 134 -4.24 6.43 5.81
C GLN A 134 -5.38 5.78 6.62
N GLY A 135 -5.16 4.60 7.17
CA GLY A 135 -6.17 3.87 7.94
C GLY A 135 -7.31 3.24 7.13
N CYS A 136 -7.32 3.40 5.80
CA CYS A 136 -8.26 2.70 4.93
C CYS A 136 -7.75 1.26 4.67
N PRO A 137 -8.59 0.23 4.88
CA PRO A 137 -8.24 -1.17 4.59
C PRO A 137 -7.78 -1.44 3.16
N LEU A 138 -8.24 -0.65 2.19
CA LEU A 138 -7.92 -0.82 0.77
C LEU A 138 -6.54 -0.27 0.39
N SER A 139 -6.02 0.68 1.16
CA SER A 139 -4.79 1.41 0.82
C SER A 139 -3.55 0.53 0.71
N GLY A 140 -3.42 -0.50 1.56
CA GLY A 140 -2.25 -1.38 1.56
C GLY A 140 -2.08 -2.15 0.25
N ILE A 141 -3.16 -2.77 -0.24
CA ILE A 141 -3.11 -3.55 -1.48
C ILE A 141 -2.97 -2.65 -2.72
N LEU A 142 -3.64 -1.49 -2.74
CA LEU A 142 -3.47 -0.51 -3.81
C LEU A 142 -2.04 0.03 -3.88
N PHE A 143 -1.42 0.27 -2.72
CA PHE A 143 -0.03 0.67 -2.66
C PHE A 143 0.89 -0.41 -3.25
N ASN A 144 0.73 -1.67 -2.83
CA ASN A 144 1.50 -2.79 -3.38
C ASN A 144 1.39 -2.90 -4.90
N ILE A 145 0.17 -2.80 -5.44
CA ILE A 145 -0.08 -2.84 -6.88
C ILE A 145 0.61 -1.66 -7.57
N ALA A 146 0.50 -0.44 -7.01
CA ALA A 146 1.10 0.76 -7.59
C ALA A 146 2.63 0.73 -7.62
N ILE A 147 3.29 0.13 -6.62
CA ILE A 147 4.76 0.04 -6.56
C ILE A 147 5.32 -1.24 -7.19
N SER A 148 4.48 -2.24 -7.42
CA SER A 148 4.89 -3.45 -8.13
C SER A 148 5.34 -3.11 -9.54
N LYS A 149 6.40 -3.78 -10.01
CA LYS A 149 6.76 -3.73 -11.43
C LYS A 149 5.56 -4.28 -12.20
N THR A 150 4.90 -3.41 -12.95
CA THR A 150 4.13 -3.87 -14.09
C THR A 150 5.14 -4.38 -15.13
N PRO A 151 4.87 -5.52 -15.78
CA PRO A 151 5.78 -6.14 -16.73
C PRO A 151 6.24 -5.18 -17.83
#